data_AF-A0A6I2WH75-F1
#
_entry.id   AF-A0A6I2WH75-F1
#
_cell.length_a   1.000
_cell.length_b   1.000
_cell.length_c   1.000
_cell.angle_alpha   90.00
_cell.angle_beta   90.00
_cell.angle_gamma   90.00
#
_symmetry.space_group_name_H-M   'P 1'
#
loop_
_entity.id
_entity.type
_entity.pdbx_description
1 polymer ?
#
loop_
_entity_poly.entity_id
_entity_poly.type
_entity_poly.pdbx_seq_one_letter_code
_entity_poly.pdbx_strand_id
1 'polypeptide(L)'
;MEFIQTTRVVLPTTNGGTLPDPYGGHNVSDCVGLYPKPGCGSEPVLSGDRGGSMQYATFGIMITALIVIGVRISRSIIKRDRARDEALGLND
;
A
#
# COMPACT_ATOMS: atom_id res chain seq x y z
N MET A 1 2.77 12.83 36.76
CA MET A 1 2.13 12.21 35.58
C MET A 1 3.26 11.64 34.74
N GLU A 2 3.49 10.35 34.90
CA GLU A 2 4.61 9.61 34.34
C GLU A 2 4.09 8.92 33.07
N PHE A 3 4.64 9.29 31.91
CA PHE A 3 4.33 8.59 30.67
C PHE A 3 5.17 7.31 30.62
N ILE A 4 4.54 6.17 30.91
CA ILE A 4 5.13 4.85 30.68
C ILE A 4 5.15 4.60 29.17
N GLN A 5 6.23 5.01 28.50
CA GLN A 5 6.50 4.60 27.12
C GLN A 5 7.25 3.26 27.17
N THR A 6 6.56 2.18 26.83
CA THR A 6 7.14 0.82 26.72
C THR A 6 7.99 0.65 25.46
N THR A 7 8.78 1.66 25.08
CA THR A 7 9.85 1.50 24.10
C THR A 7 11.00 0.82 24.82
N ARG A 8 10.99 -0.51 24.82
CA ARG A 8 12.20 -1.29 25.09
C ARG A 8 13.24 -0.84 24.06
N VAL A 9 14.15 0.03 24.46
CA VAL A 9 15.39 0.24 23.74
C VAL A 9 16.15 -1.07 23.92
N VAL A 10 16.00 -1.97 22.95
CA VAL A 10 16.91 -3.12 22.83
C VAL A 10 18.22 -2.51 22.34
N LEU A 11 19.02 -1.95 23.26
CA LEU A 11 20.44 -1.78 23.03
C LEU A 11 20.98 -3.20 22.83
N PRO A 12 21.45 -3.58 21.63
CA PRO A 12 22.24 -4.79 21.54
C PRO A 12 23.53 -4.47 22.29
N THR A 13 23.72 -5.06 23.47
CA THR A 13 25.04 -5.17 24.08
C THR A 13 25.96 -5.82 23.04
N THR A 14 26.87 -5.02 22.51
CA THR A 14 27.78 -5.37 21.42
C THR A 14 28.82 -6.37 21.91
N ASN A 15 28.49 -7.66 21.82
CA ASN A 15 29.53 -8.67 21.65
C ASN A 15 29.97 -8.61 20.18
N GLY A 16 31.14 -8.03 19.95
CA GLY A 16 31.70 -7.78 18.62
C GLY A 16 31.72 -9.03 17.77
N GLY A 17 31.09 -8.96 16.59
CA GLY A 17 31.46 -9.80 15.45
C GLY A 17 30.38 -10.49 14.65
N THR A 18 29.08 -10.42 14.98
CA THR A 18 28.07 -11.23 14.25
C THR A 18 26.75 -10.57 13.88
N LEU A 19 26.49 -9.32 14.26
CA LEU A 19 25.25 -8.63 13.86
C LEU A 19 25.52 -7.74 12.62
N PRO A 20 24.76 -7.90 11.52
CA PRO A 20 24.90 -7.03 10.36
C PRO A 20 24.62 -5.58 10.78
N ASP A 21 25.57 -4.69 10.51
CA ASP A 21 25.43 -3.26 10.81
C ASP A 21 24.38 -2.64 9.87
N PRO A 22 23.20 -2.27 10.37
CA PRO A 22 22.13 -1.74 9.53
C PRO A 22 22.43 -0.31 9.04
N TYR A 23 23.49 0.33 9.56
CA TYR A 23 23.88 1.69 9.23
C TYR A 23 25.19 1.78 8.46
N GLY A 24 25.80 0.64 8.09
CA GLY A 24 26.99 0.61 7.22
C GLY A 24 28.19 1.40 7.77
N GLY A 25 28.36 1.45 9.09
CA GLY A 25 29.43 2.17 9.77
C GLY A 25 29.12 3.63 10.11
N HIS A 26 27.88 4.09 9.89
CA HIS A 26 27.45 5.45 10.23
C HIS A 26 26.70 5.52 11.56
N ASN A 27 26.74 6.67 12.24
CA ASN A 27 25.93 6.89 13.44
C ASN A 27 24.45 7.01 13.06
N VAL A 28 23.56 6.53 13.95
CA VAL A 28 22.10 6.55 13.74
C VAL A 28 21.59 7.97 13.43
N SER A 29 22.14 8.98 14.10
CA SER A 29 21.82 10.39 13.90
C SER A 29 22.12 10.89 12.48
N ASP A 30 23.10 10.29 11.80
CA ASP A 30 23.49 10.67 10.44
C ASP A 30 22.65 10.00 9.36
N CYS A 31 21.88 8.98 9.75
CA CYS A 31 21.01 8.17 8.89
C CYS A 31 19.51 8.46 9.08
N VAL A 32 19.12 9.18 10.14
CA VAL A 32 17.73 9.58 10.39
C VAL A 32 17.47 10.95 9.77
N GLY A 33 16.65 11.01 8.73
CA GLY A 33 16.31 12.25 8.04
C GLY A 33 15.01 12.13 7.23
N LEU A 34 14.48 13.28 6.80
CA LEU A 34 13.24 13.33 6.01
C LEU A 34 13.40 12.65 4.63
N TYR A 35 14.62 12.59 4.12
CA TYR A 35 14.97 11.94 2.87
C TYR A 35 15.88 10.73 3.10
N PRO A 36 15.68 9.64 2.34
CA PRO A 36 16.60 8.50 2.35
C PRO A 36 17.99 8.97 1.93
N LYS A 37 18.97 8.84 2.82
CA LYS A 37 20.36 9.23 2.57
C LYS A 37 21.12 8.07 1.92
N PRO A 38 21.87 8.28 0.83
CA PRO A 38 22.64 7.22 0.18
C PRO A 38 23.70 6.67 1.15
N GLY A 39 23.84 5.34 1.22
CA GLY A 39 24.77 4.66 2.12
C GLY A 39 24.24 4.37 3.53
N CYS A 40 23.01 4.77 3.86
CA CYS A 40 22.34 4.42 5.11
C CYS A 40 21.18 3.44 4.85
N GLY A 41 21.18 2.28 5.52
CA GLY A 41 20.17 1.23 5.35
C GLY A 41 20.34 0.39 4.09
N SER A 42 19.46 -0.61 3.93
CA SER A 42 19.42 -1.45 2.74
C SER A 42 18.80 -0.67 1.58
N GLU A 43 19.49 -0.58 0.44
CA GLU A 43 18.87 -0.05 -0.77
C GLU A 43 17.71 -0.99 -1.16
N PRO A 44 16.48 -0.47 -1.37
CA PRO A 44 15.36 -1.31 -1.77
C PRO A 44 15.63 -1.83 -3.19
N VAL A 45 16.17 -3.06 -3.26
CA VAL A 45 16.51 -3.75 -4.53
C VAL A 45 15.27 -4.29 -5.23
N LEU A 46 14.18 -4.48 -4.47
CA LEU A 46 12.93 -5.02 -4.98
C LEU A 46 11.80 -4.04 -4.71
N SER A 47 10.94 -3.83 -5.71
CA SER A 47 9.72 -3.01 -5.60
C SER A 47 8.79 -3.44 -4.44
N GLY A 48 9.00 -4.66 -3.91
CA GLY A 48 8.40 -5.18 -2.67
C GLY A 48 8.70 -4.33 -1.43
N ASP A 49 9.93 -3.82 -1.29
CA ASP A 49 10.39 -3.09 -0.10
C ASP A 49 9.79 -1.68 0.02
N ARG A 50 9.19 -1.17 -1.05
CA ARG A 50 8.44 0.10 -1.07
C ARG A 50 6.91 -0.09 -1.00
N GLY A 51 6.45 -1.28 -0.62
CA GLY A 51 5.03 -1.61 -0.49
C GLY A 51 4.47 -2.49 -1.61
N GLY A 52 5.31 -3.21 -2.36
CA GLY A 52 4.96 -3.91 -3.60
C GLY A 52 3.60 -4.62 -3.60
N SER A 53 3.43 -5.72 -2.87
CA SER A 53 2.19 -6.52 -2.93
C SER A 53 0.96 -5.82 -2.35
N MET A 54 1.13 -5.07 -1.25
CA MET A 54 0.04 -4.37 -0.58
C MET A 54 -0.49 -3.20 -1.44
N GLN A 55 0.38 -2.56 -2.21
CA GLN A 55 0.02 -1.51 -3.16
C GLN A 55 -0.81 -2.07 -4.32
N TYR A 56 -0.40 -3.20 -4.91
CA TYR A 56 -1.18 -3.86 -5.96
C TYR A 56 -2.54 -4.37 -5.45
N ALA A 57 -2.60 -4.91 -4.23
CA ALA A 57 -3.85 -5.35 -3.63
C ALA A 57 -4.85 -4.19 -3.46
N THR A 58 -4.37 -3.05 -2.95
CA THR A 58 -5.21 -1.85 -2.77
C THR A 58 -5.70 -1.32 -4.11
N PHE A 59 -4.81 -1.23 -5.10
CA PHE A 59 -5.16 -0.79 -6.44
C PHE A 59 -6.19 -1.73 -7.11
N GLY A 60 -6.02 -3.04 -6.94
CA GLY A 60 -6.98 -4.04 -7.43
C GLY A 60 -8.37 -3.89 -6.82
N ILE A 61 -8.46 -3.62 -5.51
CA ILE A 61 -9.75 -3.40 -4.84
C ILE A 61 -10.46 -2.16 -5.39
N MET A 62 -9.73 -1.05 -5.57
CA MET A 62 -10.29 0.19 -6.12
C MET A 62 -10.86 -0.04 -7.53
N ILE A 63 -10.11 -0.70 -8.42
CA ILE A 63 -10.58 -1.03 -9.77
C ILE A 63 -11.80 -1.95 -9.72
N THR A 64 -11.76 -2.99 -8.90
CA THR A 64 -12.86 -3.96 -8.78
C THR A 64 -14.16 -3.28 -8.36
N ALA A 65 -14.09 -2.35 -7.40
CA ALA A 65 -15.24 -1.58 -6.95
C ALA A 65 -15.87 -0.77 -8.12
N LEU A 66 -15.05 -0.07 -8.90
CA LEU A 66 -15.52 0.72 -10.05
C LEU A 66 -16.19 -0.16 -11.11
N ILE A 67 -15.61 -1.33 -11.41
CA ILE A 67 -16.18 -2.29 -12.38
C ILE A 67 -17.55 -2.78 -11.90
N VAL A 68 -17.68 -3.16 -10.63
CA VAL A 68 -18.94 -3.67 -10.08
C VAL A 68 -20.05 -2.63 -10.18
N ILE A 69 -19.75 -1.39 -9.82
CA ILE A 69 -20.71 -0.28 -9.91
C ILE A 69 -21.12 -0.06 -11.37
N GLY A 70 -20.15 0.01 -12.29
CA GLY A 70 -20.42 0.18 -13.72
C GLY A 70 -21.32 -0.91 -14.28
N VAL A 71 -21.02 -2.19 -14.01
CA VAL A 71 -21.82 -3.34 -14.47
C VAL A 71 -23.25 -3.28 -13.93
N ARG A 72 -23.44 -2.90 -12.67
CA ARG A 72 -24.78 -2.78 -12.06
C ARG A 72 -25.60 -1.68 -12.73
N ILE A 73 -24.99 -0.53 -13.00
CA ILE A 73 -25.64 0.60 -13.69
C ILE A 73 -26.00 0.19 -15.12
N SER A 74 -25.05 -0.34 -15.89
CA SER A 74 -25.31 -0.78 -17.28
C SER A 74 -26.44 -1.80 -17.36
N ARG A 75 -26.46 -2.79 -16.46
CA ARG A 75 -27.56 -3.78 -16.39
C ARG A 75 -28.90 -3.14 -16.03
N SER A 76 -28.91 -2.14 -15.16
CA SER A 76 -30.12 -1.40 -14.81
C SER A 76 -30.65 -0.59 -15.99
N ILE A 77 -29.76 0.05 -16.76
CA ILE A 77 -30.13 0.85 -17.93
C ILE A 77 -30.69 -0.05 -19.03
N ILE A 78 -30.01 -1.13 -19.39
CA ILE A 78 -30.49 -2.05 -20.43
C ILE A 78 -31.89 -2.61 -20.12
N LYS A 79 -32.15 -2.97 -18.86
CA LYS A 79 -33.48 -3.44 -18.45
C LYS A 79 -34.53 -2.35 -18.56
N ARG A 80 -34.20 -1.11 -18.17
CA ARG A 80 -35.10 0.03 -18.24
C ARG A 80 -35.38 0.43 -19.68
N ASP A 81 -34.37 0.42 -20.53
CA ASP A 81 -34.48 0.81 -21.92
C ASP A 81 -35.30 -0.22 -22.69
N ARG A 82 -35.08 -1.53 -22.47
CA ARG A 82 -35.95 -2.58 -23.00
C ARG A 82 -37.41 -2.41 -22.59
N ALA A 83 -37.69 -2.13 -21.31
CA ALA A 83 -39.06 -1.91 -20.84
C ALA A 83 -39.69 -0.65 -21.45
N ARG A 84 -38.89 0.37 -21.78
CA ARG A 84 -39.34 1.58 -22.47
C ARG A 84 -39.60 1.33 -23.95
N ASP A 85 -38.77 0.55 -24.61
CA ASP A 85 -38.95 0.18 -26.02
C ASP A 85 -40.21 -0.67 -26.21
N GLU A 86 -40.46 -1.62 -25.29
CA GLU A 86 -41.69 -2.41 -25.21
C GLU A 86 -42.92 -1.50 -24.95
N ALA A 87 -42.79 -0.47 -24.10
CA ALA A 87 -43.88 0.48 -23.82
C ALA A 87 -44.14 1.49 -24.97
N LEU A 88 -43.15 1.76 -25.80
CA LEU A 88 -43.24 2.68 -26.94
C LEU A 88 -43.65 1.97 -28.24
N GLY A 89 -43.81 0.64 -28.23
CA GLY A 89 -44.21 -0.13 -29.41
C GLY A 89 -43.17 -0.09 -30.54
N LEU A 90 -41.90 0.15 -30.21
CA LEU A 90 -40.79 0.23 -31.15
C LEU A 90 -40.13 -1.13 -31.46
N ASN A 91 -40.60 -2.18 -30.79
CA ASN A 91 -40.17 -3.55 -31.03
C ASN A 91 -41.42 -4.33 -31.49
N ASP A 92 -41.49 -4.66 -32.78
CA ASP A 92 -42.62 -5.34 -33.45
C ASP A 92 -43.30 -6.44 -32.60
#